data_AF-A0A6V7IZ13-F1
#
_entry.id   AF-A0A6V7IZ13-F1
#
_cell.length_a   1.000
_cell.length_b   1.000
_cell.length_c   1.000
_cell.angle_alpha   90.00
_cell.angle_beta   90.00
_cell.angle_gamma   90.00
#
_symmetry.space_group_name_H-M   'P 1'
#
loop_
_entity.id
_entity.type
_entity.pdbx_description
1 polymer ?
#
loop_
_entity_poly.entity_id
_entity_poly.type
_entity_poly.pdbx_seq_one_letter_code
_entity_poly.pdbx_strand_id
1 'polypeptide(L)'
;GSSFPAMHVMIAKWAPPNERNVIGSIIYAGTALGTVIAILLTGLIAANISWEAVFYIEGGLCFIWSAAWWLLIEDSPVEQKRFITTYEKNYILKSLGNSDSGHHHNNKQKLPLLKIFTSKPFFAILVAHFCSNCGWYMLLTQLPNYMGDILHFKLTA
;
A
#
# COMPACT_ATOMS: atom_id res chain seq x y z
N GLY A 1 2.89 10.22 -1.84
CA GLY A 1 3.43 10.03 -0.47
C GLY A 1 2.38 9.60 0.55
N SER A 2 1.14 10.10 0.48
CA SER A 2 0.08 9.82 1.46
C SER A 2 -0.59 8.45 1.33
N SER A 3 -0.45 7.78 0.18
CA SER A 3 -1.15 6.52 -0.11
C SER A 3 -0.79 5.39 0.85
N PHE A 4 0.50 5.21 1.17
CA PHE A 4 0.93 4.16 2.10
C PHE A 4 0.43 4.39 3.53
N PRO A 5 0.58 5.59 4.14
CA PRO A 5 -0.01 5.87 5.45
C PRO A 5 -1.54 5.68 5.48
N ALA A 6 -2.27 6.18 4.47
CA ALA A 6 -3.72 6.03 4.38
C ALA A 6 -4.14 4.55 4.29
N MET A 7 -3.42 3.76 3.50
CA MET A 7 -3.61 2.33 3.38
C MET A 7 -3.44 1.61 4.72
N HIS A 8 -2.39 1.93 5.49
CA HIS A 8 -2.20 1.32 6.82
C HIS A 8 -3.32 1.70 7.79
N VAL A 9 -3.85 2.92 7.71
CA VAL A 9 -5.01 3.35 8.52
C VAL A 9 -6.25 2.55 8.14
N MET A 10 -6.52 2.35 6.86
CA MET A 10 -7.67 1.54 6.42
C MET A 10 -7.52 0.07 6.84
N ILE A 11 -6.37 -0.55 6.59
CA ILE A 11 -6.10 -1.93 7.03
C ILE A 11 -6.26 -2.02 8.56
N ALA A 12 -5.83 -1.00 9.30
CA ALA A 12 -5.94 -1.01 10.76
C ALA A 12 -7.39 -1.02 11.26
N LYS A 13 -8.33 -0.46 10.50
CA LYS A 13 -9.77 -0.44 10.80
C LYS A 13 -10.52 -1.67 10.28
N TRP A 14 -10.07 -2.23 9.16
CA TRP A 14 -10.79 -3.28 8.43
C TRP A 14 -10.27 -4.70 8.68
N ALA A 15 -8.97 -4.85 8.95
CA ALA A 15 -8.37 -6.17 9.11
C ALA A 15 -8.32 -6.61 10.59
N PRO A 16 -8.92 -7.77 10.93
CA PRO A 16 -8.70 -8.44 12.21
C PRO A 16 -7.19 -8.66 12.48
N PRO A 17 -6.72 -8.62 13.74
CA PRO A 17 -5.29 -8.74 14.06
C PRO A 17 -4.62 -9.98 13.48
N ASN A 18 -5.33 -11.13 13.45
CA ASN A 18 -4.80 -12.40 12.96
C ASN A 18 -4.63 -12.44 11.43
N GLU A 19 -5.41 -11.65 10.69
CA GLU A 19 -5.44 -11.66 9.22
C GLU A 19 -4.70 -10.46 8.61
N ARG A 20 -4.37 -9.47 9.44
CA ARG A 20 -3.75 -8.20 9.03
C ARG A 20 -2.47 -8.36 8.22
N ASN A 21 -1.60 -9.30 8.59
CA ASN A 21 -0.34 -9.53 7.89
C ASN A 21 -0.57 -10.14 6.50
N VAL A 22 -1.57 -11.01 6.35
CA VAL A 22 -1.92 -11.64 5.07
C VAL A 22 -2.49 -10.59 4.12
N ILE A 23 -3.46 -9.81 4.60
CA ILE A 23 -4.06 -8.70 3.83
C ILE A 23 -2.98 -7.69 3.42
N GLY A 24 -2.09 -7.31 4.36
CA GLY A 24 -0.95 -6.45 4.07
C GLY A 24 -0.08 -7.02 2.95
N SER A 25 0.32 -8.29 3.05
CA SER A 25 1.17 -8.95 2.05
C SER A 25 0.54 -8.96 0.65
N ILE A 26 -0.76 -9.21 0.56
CA ILE A 26 -1.50 -9.18 -0.73
C ILE A 26 -1.47 -7.78 -1.34
N ILE A 27 -1.68 -6.74 -0.54
CA ILE A 27 -1.67 -5.35 -1.03
C ILE A 27 -0.28 -4.94 -1.53
N TYR A 28 0.78 -5.31 -0.79
CA TYR A 28 2.16 -5.05 -1.23
C TYR A 28 2.51 -5.83 -2.50
N ALA A 29 2.08 -7.09 -2.62
CA ALA A 29 2.26 -7.88 -3.85
C ALA A 29 1.55 -7.22 -5.05
N GLY A 30 0.35 -6.67 -4.84
CA GLY A 30 -0.39 -5.92 -5.85
C GLY A 30 0.37 -4.69 -6.37
N THR A 31 1.19 -4.03 -5.53
CA THR A 31 2.00 -2.88 -5.95
C THR A 31 3.06 -3.28 -6.98
N ALA A 32 3.76 -4.40 -6.73
CA ALA A 32 4.75 -4.92 -7.66
C ALA A 32 4.11 -5.42 -8.96
N LEU A 33 3.03 -6.19 -8.86
CA LEU A 33 2.29 -6.69 -10.01
C LEU A 33 1.74 -5.55 -10.88
N GLY A 34 1.13 -4.54 -10.26
CA GLY A 34 0.59 -3.37 -10.95
C GLY A 34 1.66 -2.60 -11.71
N THR A 35 2.87 -2.48 -11.13
CA THR A 35 4.01 -1.82 -11.80
C THR A 35 4.43 -2.57 -13.05
N VAL A 36 4.53 -3.90 -12.99
CA VAL A 36 4.88 -4.72 -14.16
C VAL A 36 3.83 -4.58 -15.26
N ILE A 37 2.54 -4.68 -14.89
CA ILE A 37 1.44 -4.55 -15.85
C ILE A 37 1.42 -3.16 -16.50
N ALA A 38 1.59 -2.10 -15.70
CA ALA A 38 1.62 -0.72 -16.20
C ALA A 38 2.78 -0.50 -17.18
N ILE A 39 4.00 -0.95 -16.85
CA ILE A 39 5.15 -0.83 -17.75
C ILE A 39 4.91 -1.55 -19.08
N LEU A 40 4.35 -2.77 -19.05
CA LEU A 40 4.03 -3.53 -20.25
C LEU A 40 2.95 -2.85 -21.10
N LEU A 41 1.87 -2.38 -20.46
CA LEU A 41 0.79 -1.66 -21.14
C LEU A 41 1.28 -0.36 -21.75
N THR A 42 2.04 0.44 -21.00
CA THR A 42 2.67 1.67 -21.48
C THR A 42 3.52 1.38 -22.73
N GLY A 43 4.36 0.35 -22.71
CA GLY A 43 5.18 -0.03 -23.86
C GLY A 43 4.37 -0.42 -25.09
N LEU A 44 3.31 -1.23 -24.91
CA LEU A 44 2.41 -1.65 -25.99
C LEU A 44 1.63 -0.48 -26.59
N ILE A 45 1.11 0.42 -25.75
CA ILE A 45 0.33 1.59 -26.19
C ILE A 45 1.23 2.57 -26.94
N ALA A 46 2.41 2.87 -26.40
CA ALA A 46 3.36 3.79 -27.02
C ALA A 46 3.86 3.28 -28.38
N ALA A 47 4.02 1.97 -28.55
CA ALA A 47 4.49 1.38 -29.81
C ALA A 47 3.41 1.31 -30.90
N ASN A 48 2.13 1.14 -30.54
CA ASN A 48 1.05 0.91 -31.51
C ASN A 48 0.16 2.13 -31.78
N ILE A 49 0.01 3.04 -30.81
CA ILE A 49 -0.89 4.19 -30.91
C ILE A 49 -0.03 5.45 -30.96
N SER A 50 0.31 5.99 -29.80
CA SER A 50 1.22 7.11 -29.60
C SER A 50 1.62 7.18 -28.13
N TRP A 51 2.67 7.93 -27.81
CA TRP A 51 3.10 8.13 -26.42
C TRP A 51 2.08 8.96 -25.61
N GLU A 52 1.33 9.86 -26.25
CA GLU A 52 0.28 10.66 -25.62
C GLU A 52 -0.90 9.79 -25.17
N ALA A 53 -1.21 8.74 -25.92
CA ALA A 53 -2.33 7.84 -25.64
C ALA A 53 -2.17 7.09 -24.31
N VAL A 54 -0.93 6.86 -23.86
CA VAL A 54 -0.63 6.24 -22.55
C VAL A 54 -1.28 7.05 -21.43
N PHE A 55 -1.13 8.38 -21.45
CA PHE A 55 -1.69 9.24 -20.41
C PHE A 55 -3.21 9.23 -20.40
N TYR A 56 -3.85 9.21 -21.56
CA TYR A 56 -5.31 9.18 -21.65
C TYR A 56 -5.88 7.82 -21.20
N ILE A 57 -5.26 6.71 -21.58
CA ILE A 57 -5.75 5.36 -21.26
C ILE A 57 -5.49 5.03 -19.80
N GLU A 58 -4.24 5.16 -19.33
CA GLU A 58 -3.91 4.86 -17.93
C GLU A 58 -4.54 5.85 -16.97
N GLY A 59 -4.58 7.14 -17.34
CA GLY A 59 -5.29 8.17 -16.59
C GLY A 59 -6.80 7.88 -16.50
N GLY A 60 -7.42 7.51 -17.62
CA GLY A 60 -8.84 7.11 -17.66
C GLY A 60 -9.12 5.90 -16.78
N LEU A 61 -8.26 4.87 -16.82
CA LEU A 61 -8.36 3.70 -15.95
C LEU A 61 -8.25 4.08 -14.47
N CYS A 62 -7.34 4.99 -14.12
CA CYS A 62 -7.20 5.52 -12.76
C CYS A 62 -8.48 6.24 -12.29
N PHE A 63 -9.12 7.03 -13.16
CA PHE A 63 -10.38 7.69 -12.83
C PHE A 63 -11.52 6.69 -12.63
N ILE A 64 -11.65 5.70 -13.51
CA ILE A 64 -12.66 4.64 -13.38
C ILE A 64 -12.45 3.88 -12.06
N TRP A 65 -11.21 3.50 -11.75
CA TRP A 65 -10.87 2.83 -10.51
C TRP A 65 -11.16 3.69 -9.28
N SER A 66 -10.84 5.00 -9.34
CA SER A 66 -11.12 5.94 -8.25
C SER A 66 -12.62 6.09 -8.01
N ALA A 67 -13.42 6.16 -9.06
CA ALA A 67 -14.87 6.20 -8.96
C ALA A 67 -15.43 4.89 -8.37
N ALA A 68 -14.93 3.74 -8.83
CA ALA A 68 -15.30 2.45 -8.26
C ALA A 68 -14.93 2.35 -6.78
N TRP A 69 -13.73 2.80 -6.39
CA TRP A 69 -13.29 2.84 -5.01
C TRP A 69 -14.23 3.68 -4.13
N TRP A 70 -14.58 4.89 -4.58
CA TRP A 70 -15.49 5.77 -3.85
C TRP A 70 -16.90 5.15 -3.70
N LEU A 71 -17.39 4.43 -4.70
CA LEU A 71 -18.72 3.81 -4.63
C LEU A 71 -18.77 2.53 -3.78
N LEU A 72 -17.64 1.82 -3.67
CA LEU A 72 -17.59 0.48 -3.08
C LEU A 72 -17.04 0.46 -1.65
N ILE A 73 -16.20 1.42 -1.26
CA ILE A 73 -15.40 1.35 -0.03
C ILE A 73 -15.69 2.54 0.86
N GLU A 74 -15.93 2.23 2.14
CA GLU A 74 -16.18 3.22 3.19
C GLU A 74 -15.05 3.24 4.24
N ASP A 75 -14.89 4.38 4.91
CA ASP A 75 -13.77 4.64 5.83
C ASP A 75 -13.81 3.79 7.13
N SER A 76 -14.94 3.18 7.44
CA SER A 76 -15.15 2.39 8.65
C SER A 76 -16.16 1.26 8.46
N PRO A 77 -15.90 0.05 9.01
CA PRO A 77 -16.88 -1.03 9.02
C PRO A 77 -18.16 -0.68 9.81
N VAL A 78 -18.12 0.36 10.66
CA VAL A 78 -19.29 0.87 11.37
C VAL A 78 -20.22 1.63 10.42
N GLU A 79 -19.65 2.42 9.52
CA GLU A 79 -20.35 3.30 8.58
C GLU A 79 -20.79 2.55 7.31
N GLN A 80 -20.05 1.50 6.95
CA GLN A 80 -20.43 0.64 5.83
C GLN A 80 -21.73 -0.12 6.12
N LYS A 81 -22.79 0.21 5.38
CA LYS A 81 -24.11 -0.45 5.45
C LYS A 81 -24.45 -1.29 4.22
N ARG A 82 -23.71 -1.12 3.11
CA ARG A 82 -24.12 -1.61 1.79
C ARG A 82 -23.59 -2.99 1.41
N PHE A 83 -22.31 -3.25 1.68
CA PHE A 83 -21.61 -4.45 1.20
C PHE A 83 -21.10 -5.39 2.31
N ILE A 84 -21.31 -5.05 3.58
CA ILE A 84 -20.84 -5.86 4.72
C ILE A 84 -22.00 -6.65 5.35
N THR A 85 -21.76 -7.93 5.65
CA THR A 85 -22.74 -8.77 6.36
C THR A 85 -22.71 -8.48 7.86
N THR A 86 -23.86 -8.55 8.53
CA THR A 86 -23.95 -8.34 10.00
C THR A 86 -23.01 -9.25 10.80
N TYR A 87 -22.83 -10.50 10.34
CA TYR A 87 -21.87 -11.45 10.92
C TYR A 87 -20.43 -10.95 10.84
N GLU A 88 -19.99 -10.57 9.65
CA GLU A 88 -18.64 -10.07 9.38
C GLU A 88 -18.35 -8.78 10.15
N LYS A 89 -19.32 -7.85 10.16
CA LYS A 89 -19.23 -6.61 10.94
C LYS A 89 -18.98 -6.89 12.42
N ASN A 90 -19.75 -7.81 13.01
CA ASN A 90 -19.59 -8.18 14.42
C ASN A 90 -18.26 -8.88 14.68
N TYR A 91 -17.79 -9.74 13.77
CA TYR A 91 -16.49 -10.39 13.86
C TYR A 91 -15.34 -9.37 13.87
N ILE A 92 -15.35 -8.40 12.94
CA ILE A 92 -14.32 -7.36 12.84
C ILE A 92 -14.32 -6.49 14.11
N LEU A 93 -15.50 -6.00 14.53
CA LEU A 93 -15.62 -5.14 15.71
C LEU A 93 -15.18 -5.85 17.00
N LYS A 94 -15.57 -7.11 17.17
CA LYS A 94 -15.14 -7.93 18.31
C LYS A 94 -13.64 -8.20 18.28
N SER A 95 -13.08 -8.51 17.12
CA SER A 95 -11.65 -8.80 16.97
C SER A 95 -10.76 -7.57 17.18
N LEU A 96 -11.28 -6.37 16.91
CA LEU A 96 -10.60 -5.11 17.18
C LEU A 96 -10.73 -4.65 18.64
N GLY A 97 -11.51 -5.36 19.47
CA GLY A 97 -11.77 -4.96 20.86
C GLY A 97 -12.79 -3.83 21.02
N ASN A 98 -13.59 -3.54 19.99
CA ASN A 98 -14.60 -2.47 19.98
C ASN A 98 -15.99 -2.92 20.49
N SER A 99 -16.08 -4.08 21.15
CA SER A 99 -17.33 -4.48 21.83
C SER A 99 -17.52 -3.60 23.09
N ASP A 100 -18.62 -2.83 23.12
CA ASP A 100 -19.10 -2.03 24.26
C ASP A 100 -18.23 -0.87 24.74
N SER A 101 -17.97 0.09 23.85
CA SER A 101 -17.67 1.45 24.30
C SER A 101 -18.32 2.46 23.39
N GLY A 102 -19.49 2.94 23.81
CA GLY A 102 -20.03 4.25 23.43
C GLY A 102 -19.15 5.43 23.88
N HIS A 103 -17.83 5.26 23.84
CA HIS A 103 -16.87 6.32 24.01
C HIS A 103 -16.45 6.79 22.62
N HIS A 104 -17.16 7.83 22.16
CA HIS A 104 -16.48 8.95 21.53
C HIS A 104 -15.33 9.37 22.46
N HIS A 105 -14.16 8.73 22.36
CA HIS A 105 -12.95 9.23 22.98
C HIS A 105 -12.49 10.42 22.13
N ASN A 106 -13.22 11.53 22.29
CA ASN A 106 -12.83 12.86 21.86
C ASN A 106 -11.71 13.41 22.76
N ASN A 107 -10.90 12.53 23.35
CA ASN A 107 -9.67 12.92 23.98
C ASN A 107 -8.62 12.75 22.89
N LYS A 108 -8.22 13.87 22.30
CA LYS A 108 -6.96 13.96 21.55
C LYS A 108 -5.82 13.70 22.54
N GLN A 109 -5.64 12.45 22.97
CA GLN A 109 -4.47 12.06 23.74
C GLN A 109 -3.29 12.44 22.86
N LYS A 110 -2.54 13.46 23.31
CA LYS A 110 -1.39 13.96 22.56
C LYS A 110 -0.47 12.78 22.34
N LEU A 111 -0.27 12.42 21.07
CA LEU A 111 0.64 11.36 20.68
C LEU A 111 1.99 11.68 21.33
N PRO A 112 2.52 10.83 22.23
CA PRO A 112 3.74 11.15 22.96
C PRO A 112 4.95 10.92 22.03
N LEU A 113 5.14 11.81 21.07
CA LEU A 113 6.18 11.74 20.03
C LEU A 113 7.55 11.49 20.65
N LEU A 114 7.90 12.24 21.70
CA LEU A 114 9.20 12.12 22.38
C LEU A 114 9.43 10.70 22.94
N LYS A 115 8.38 10.06 23.46
CA LYS A 115 8.47 8.68 23.97
C LYS A 115 8.64 7.65 22.84
N ILE A 116 8.05 7.89 21.67
CA ILE A 116 8.22 7.04 20.49
C ILE A 116 9.67 7.11 20.00
N PHE A 117 10.21 8.32 19.83
CA PHE A 117 11.60 8.53 19.38
C PHE A 117 12.65 8.05 20.39
N THR A 118 12.28 7.84 21.65
CA THR A 118 13.18 7.31 22.69
C THR A 118 13.04 5.79 22.88
N SER A 119 12.15 5.14 22.12
CA SER A 119 11.86 3.71 22.31
C SER A 119 12.84 2.80 21.56
N LYS A 120 13.30 1.72 22.21
CA LYS A 120 14.18 0.70 21.57
C LYS A 120 13.55 0.05 20.31
N PRO A 121 12.26 -0.30 20.30
CA PRO A 121 11.63 -0.89 19.11
C PRO A 121 11.62 0.06 17.90
N PHE A 122 11.47 1.36 18.13
CA PHE A 122 11.52 2.36 17.06
C PHE A 122 12.88 2.34 16.35
N PHE A 123 13.98 2.36 17.09
CA PHE A 123 15.31 2.29 16.49
C PHE A 123 15.58 0.95 15.80
N ALA A 124 15.09 -0.17 16.34
CA ALA A 124 15.21 -1.47 15.68
C ALA A 124 14.52 -1.48 14.31
N ILE A 125 13.29 -0.96 14.24
CA ILE A 125 12.54 -0.84 12.98
C ILE A 125 13.23 0.16 12.04
N LEU A 126 13.70 1.30 12.55
CA LEU A 126 14.39 2.32 11.75
C LEU A 126 15.64 1.76 11.06
N VAL A 127 16.51 1.09 11.81
CA VAL A 127 17.73 0.48 11.27
C VAL A 127 17.39 -0.62 10.27
N ALA A 128 16.43 -1.49 10.59
CA ALA A 128 15.99 -2.54 9.67
C ALA A 128 15.44 -1.97 8.37
N HIS A 129 14.61 -0.92 8.43
CA HIS A 129 14.08 -0.23 7.25
C HIS A 129 15.18 0.47 6.45
N PHE A 130 16.15 1.10 7.13
CA PHE A 130 17.27 1.77 6.48
C PHE A 130 18.12 0.76 5.71
N CYS A 131 18.52 -0.34 6.35
CA CYS A 131 19.29 -1.41 5.71
C CYS A 131 18.54 -2.03 4.52
N SER A 132 17.24 -2.29 4.68
CA SER A 132 16.40 -2.83 3.62
C SER A 132 16.33 -1.88 2.41
N ASN A 133 16.06 -0.59 2.64
CA ASN A 133 16.03 0.40 1.56
C ASN A 133 17.41 0.55 0.91
N CYS A 134 18.48 0.64 1.69
CA CYS A 134 19.84 0.74 1.17
C CYS A 134 20.19 -0.47 0.29
N GLY A 135 19.86 -1.69 0.75
CA GLY A 135 20.07 -2.91 -0.02
C GLY A 135 19.27 -2.93 -1.32
N TRP A 136 17.99 -2.55 -1.27
CA TRP A 136 17.13 -2.47 -2.44
C TRP A 136 17.64 -1.46 -3.47
N TYR A 137 17.98 -0.24 -3.05
CA TYR A 137 18.52 0.79 -3.96
C TYR A 137 19.89 0.41 -4.51
N MET A 138 20.76 -0.19 -3.70
CA MET A 138 22.05 -0.69 -4.16
C MET A 138 21.86 -1.73 -5.25
N LEU A 139 20.97 -2.72 -5.06
CA LEU A 139 20.64 -3.69 -6.10
C LEU A 139 20.10 -2.98 -7.34
N LEU A 140 19.10 -2.13 -7.19
CA LEU A 140 18.44 -1.47 -8.33
C LEU A 140 19.40 -0.61 -9.17
N THR A 141 20.36 0.06 -8.53
CA THR A 141 21.33 0.95 -9.22
C THR A 141 22.56 0.23 -9.75
N GLN A 142 23.05 -0.79 -9.04
CA GLN A 142 24.28 -1.51 -9.43
C GLN A 142 23.99 -2.70 -10.35
N LEU A 143 22.77 -3.24 -10.35
CA LEU A 143 22.40 -4.38 -11.19
C LEU A 143 22.61 -4.10 -12.70
N PRO A 144 22.22 -2.94 -13.26
CA PRO A 144 22.50 -2.64 -14.67
C PRO A 144 24.00 -2.53 -14.97
N ASN A 145 24.78 -1.88 -14.09
CA ASN A 145 26.23 -1.74 -14.25
C ASN A 145 26.94 -3.10 -14.18
N TYR A 146 26.54 -3.96 -13.24
CA TYR A 146 27.08 -5.30 -13.11
C TYR A 146 26.80 -6.17 -14.35
N MET A 147 25.58 -6.09 -14.89
CA MET A 147 25.21 -6.81 -16.12
C MET A 147 26.00 -6.33 -17.35
N GLY A 148 26.21 -5.01 -17.48
CA GLY A 148 26.96 -4.42 -18.59
C GLY A 148 28.47 -4.63 -18.52
N ASP A 149 29.09 -4.33 -17.38
CA ASP A 149 30.55 -4.25 -17.25
C ASP A 149 31.23 -5.60 -16.98
N ILE A 150 30.59 -6.46 -16.19
CA ILE A 150 31.21 -7.73 -15.72
C ILE A 150 30.66 -8.92 -16.48
N LEU A 151 29.34 -8.97 -16.71
CA LEU A 151 28.74 -10.06 -17.49
C LEU A 151 28.84 -9.83 -19.02
N HIS A 152 29.33 -8.66 -19.46
CA HIS A 152 29.37 -8.25 -20.86
C HIS A 152 28.04 -8.44 -21.61
N PHE A 153 26.92 -8.31 -20.89
CA PHE A 153 25.60 -8.47 -21.47
C PHE A 153 25.25 -7.18 -22.21
N LYS A 154 25.07 -7.24 -23.54
CA LYS A 154 24.63 -6.08 -24.33
C LYS A 154 23.22 -5.69 -23.91
N LEU A 155 23.10 -4.63 -23.11
CA LEU A 155 21.83 -4.00 -22.74
C LEU A 155 21.29 -3.09 -23.88
N THR A 156 21.42 -3.54 -25.13
CA THR A 156 20.92 -2.83 -26.32
C THR A 156 19.83 -3.69 -26.95
N ALA A 157 18.65 -3.10 -27.15
CA ALA A 157 17.90 -3.36 -28.37
C ALA A 157 18.61 -2.63 -29.52
#